data_AF-A0A369H616-F1
#
_entry.id   AF-A0A369H616-F1
#
_cell.length_a   1.000
_cell.length_b   1.000
_cell.length_c   1.000
_cell.angle_alpha   90.00
_cell.angle_beta   90.00
_cell.angle_gamma   90.00
#
_symmetry.space_group_name_H-M   'P 1'
#
loop_
_entity.id
_entity.type
_entity.pdbx_description
1 polymer ?
#
loop_
_entity_poly.entity_id
_entity_poly.type
_entity_poly.pdbx_seq_one_letter_code
_entity_poly.pdbx_strand_id
1 'polypeptide(L)'
;MAASSVLGQSYDLLLCILDFLPFADLLSMSLVNKHIHFTAERHLYSAVETSWSLNSTAPTVLLLRSILERPELARYIRHLRLVGDGFQQDASIAEPPACPLDDVSFSRASKLILDTGLSYAKFWLSELKSGTVDAVVTTLLMMTTPRLESLFLGPNFTVRSRILGKMLQTAMTEPSESHQLPTFQNLRQVTFSPRYNQHQQLFVNNTTEVLPLLQLPKLRNLSVSVDNPNLFAGRLRVPPSSSLTSLEVFRLRETPLVSVLAPLKSLEKLHWNWFYQPDLDEGVSTNVIQLNVMTQAFNQVGQTLTDLTMEAQTRPSNMAGYYHQPPPLDIQGSLDDLKQLGELKRLSIPWVFLMGFSDSSAKCSRLPLPPSLEVLTLTADLSDHEQWEWHHDTILSTIKSELDRWTRPSSSKLQRIILPLPPNHDQLSHQILRELQDIGEARGIRIELA
;
A
#
# COMPACT_ATOMS: atom_id res chain seq x y z
N MET A 1 -3.66 -37.62 46.16
CA MET A 1 -2.95 -37.49 44.87
C MET A 1 -3.97 -37.69 43.74
N ALA A 2 -3.80 -36.96 42.63
CA ALA A 2 -4.65 -36.91 41.41
C ALA A 2 -5.83 -35.92 41.42
N ALA A 3 -5.54 -34.62 41.40
CA ALA A 3 -6.47 -33.57 40.96
C ALA A 3 -5.75 -32.41 40.24
N SER A 4 -4.59 -32.68 39.65
CA SER A 4 -3.73 -31.66 39.02
C SER A 4 -3.47 -31.89 37.53
N SER A 5 -4.06 -32.91 36.88
CA SER A 5 -3.74 -33.26 35.48
C SER A 5 -4.78 -32.84 34.43
N VAL A 6 -5.99 -32.41 34.80
CA VAL A 6 -7.03 -32.05 33.82
C VAL A 6 -6.88 -30.60 33.33
N LEU A 7 -6.46 -29.67 34.19
CA LEU A 7 -6.23 -28.27 33.81
C LEU A 7 -5.00 -28.09 32.90
N GLY A 8 -4.02 -29.00 32.96
CA GLY A 8 -2.85 -28.97 32.07
C GLY A 8 -3.17 -29.39 30.64
N GLN A 9 -3.99 -30.43 30.43
CA GLN A 9 -4.49 -30.83 29.10
C GLN A 9 -5.58 -29.91 28.56
N SER A 10 -6.31 -29.23 29.45
CA SER A 10 -7.31 -28.22 29.09
C SER A 10 -6.71 -26.89 28.63
N TYR A 11 -5.43 -26.62 28.90
CA TYR A 11 -4.82 -25.32 28.62
C TYR A 11 -4.62 -25.10 27.12
N ASP A 12 -4.12 -26.11 26.40
CA ASP A 12 -3.95 -26.04 24.94
C ASP A 12 -5.30 -25.96 24.21
N LEU A 13 -6.31 -26.69 24.70
CA LEU A 13 -7.68 -26.60 24.18
C LEU A 13 -8.29 -25.21 24.45
N LEU A 14 -8.06 -24.64 25.64
CA LEU A 14 -8.51 -23.30 25.98
C LEU A 14 -7.84 -22.25 25.08
N LEU A 15 -6.53 -22.36 24.82
CA LEU A 15 -5.81 -21.48 23.90
C LEU A 15 -6.38 -21.57 22.47
N CYS A 16 -6.61 -22.78 21.96
CA CYS A 16 -7.23 -22.96 20.66
C CYS A 16 -8.64 -22.37 20.60
N ILE A 17 -9.46 -22.53 21.65
CA ILE A 17 -10.80 -21.93 21.70
C ILE A 17 -10.71 -20.40 21.70
N LEU A 18 -9.81 -19.82 22.51
CA LEU A 18 -9.60 -18.38 22.58
C LEU A 18 -9.09 -17.81 21.24
N ASP A 19 -8.29 -18.55 20.47
CA ASP A 19 -7.83 -18.11 19.14
C ASP A 19 -8.96 -17.93 18.11
N PHE A 20 -10.10 -18.60 18.28
CA PHE A 20 -11.25 -18.51 17.36
C PHE A 20 -12.39 -17.63 17.87
N LEU A 21 -12.29 -17.08 19.08
CA LEU A 21 -13.35 -16.24 19.64
C LEU A 21 -13.27 -14.79 19.14
N PRO A 22 -14.41 -14.16 18.82
CA PRO A 22 -14.44 -12.74 18.48
C PRO A 22 -14.11 -11.87 19.70
N PHE A 23 -13.68 -10.63 19.46
CA PHE A 23 -13.20 -9.72 20.49
C PHE A 23 -14.17 -9.55 21.68
N ALA A 24 -15.48 -9.44 21.41
CA ALA A 24 -16.49 -9.29 22.46
C ALA A 24 -16.58 -10.50 23.40
N ASP A 25 -16.40 -11.70 22.85
CA ASP A 25 -16.43 -12.95 23.62
C ASP A 25 -15.11 -13.12 24.39
N LEU A 26 -13.97 -12.72 23.81
CA LEU A 26 -12.69 -12.68 24.52
C LEU A 26 -12.71 -11.72 25.71
N LEU A 27 -13.32 -10.54 25.54
CA LEU A 27 -13.52 -9.57 26.61
C LEU A 27 -14.39 -10.18 27.72
N SER A 28 -15.50 -10.81 27.35
CA SER A 28 -16.41 -11.47 28.29
C SER A 28 -15.70 -12.59 29.06
N MET A 29 -14.92 -13.42 28.36
CA MET A 29 -14.11 -14.50 28.94
C MET A 29 -13.04 -13.96 29.90
N SER A 30 -12.46 -12.80 29.62
CA SER A 30 -11.48 -12.16 30.50
C SER A 30 -12.04 -11.74 31.86
N LEU A 31 -13.37 -11.63 31.99
CA LEU A 31 -14.06 -11.26 33.24
C LEU A 31 -14.47 -12.49 34.07
N VAL A 32 -14.42 -13.69 33.50
CA VAL A 32 -14.96 -14.92 34.15
C VAL A 32 -14.07 -15.41 35.29
N ASN A 33 -12.75 -15.44 35.11
CA ASN A 33 -11.80 -15.97 36.10
C ASN A 33 -10.41 -15.38 35.89
N LYS A 34 -9.62 -15.21 36.97
CA LYS A 34 -8.23 -14.72 36.93
C LYS A 34 -7.30 -15.51 35.99
N HIS A 35 -7.49 -16.82 35.88
CA HIS A 35 -6.66 -17.66 35.01
C HIS A 35 -7.01 -17.49 33.53
N ILE A 36 -8.32 -17.39 33.23
CA ILE A 36 -8.83 -17.10 31.89
C ILE A 36 -8.48 -15.66 31.51
N HIS A 37 -8.55 -14.71 32.46
CA HIS A 37 -8.12 -13.34 32.29
C HIS A 37 -6.67 -13.24 31.79
N PHE A 38 -5.73 -13.90 32.48
CA PHE A 38 -4.32 -13.88 32.08
C PHE A 38 -4.08 -14.48 30.68
N THR A 39 -4.86 -15.48 30.30
CA THR A 39 -4.73 -16.15 29.00
C THR A 39 -5.38 -15.32 27.90
N ALA A 40 -6.64 -14.91 28.10
CA ALA A 40 -7.41 -14.07 27.19
C ALA A 40 -6.77 -12.70 26.97
N GLU A 41 -6.12 -12.11 27.97
CA GLU A 41 -5.40 -10.83 27.85
C GLU A 41 -4.32 -10.89 26.75
N ARG A 42 -3.63 -12.02 26.60
CA ARG A 42 -2.65 -12.19 25.52
C ARG A 42 -3.29 -12.16 24.14
N HIS A 43 -4.47 -12.76 23.99
CA HIS A 43 -5.20 -12.78 22.72
C HIS A 43 -5.86 -11.43 22.44
N LEU A 44 -6.40 -10.75 23.46
CA LEU A 44 -6.97 -9.41 23.34
C LEU A 44 -5.95 -8.38 22.85
N TYR A 45 -4.71 -8.44 23.36
CA TYR A 45 -3.64 -7.54 22.93
C TYR A 45 -2.82 -8.11 21.76
N SER A 46 -3.19 -9.26 21.18
CA SER A 46 -2.44 -9.85 20.06
C SER A 46 -2.63 -9.09 18.75
N ALA A 47 -3.86 -8.61 18.52
CA ALA A 47 -4.24 -7.80 17.36
C ALA A 47 -4.93 -6.53 17.86
N VAL A 48 -4.25 -5.39 17.74
CA VAL A 48 -4.77 -4.09 18.17
C VAL A 48 -5.13 -3.28 16.95
N GLU A 49 -6.42 -2.94 16.83
CA GLU A 49 -6.94 -2.03 15.83
C GLU A 49 -7.46 -0.76 16.52
N THR A 50 -6.99 0.39 16.04
CA THR A 50 -7.47 1.69 16.51
C THR A 50 -7.86 2.54 15.31
N SER A 51 -9.09 3.02 15.30
CA SER A 51 -9.60 3.97 14.31
C SER A 51 -9.60 5.38 14.88
N TRP A 52 -9.01 6.34 14.16
CA TRP A 52 -9.06 7.75 14.54
C TRP A 52 -9.92 8.55 13.58
N SER A 53 -10.97 9.15 14.14
CA SER A 53 -11.81 10.15 13.47
C SER A 53 -11.71 11.50 14.17
N LEU A 54 -12.05 12.57 13.46
CA LEU A 54 -11.88 13.96 13.92
C LEU A 54 -12.53 14.26 15.28
N ASN A 55 -13.67 13.62 15.56
CA ASN A 55 -14.48 13.87 16.75
C ASN A 55 -14.04 13.10 17.99
N SER A 56 -12.94 12.35 17.91
CA SER A 56 -12.46 11.46 18.98
C SER A 56 -11.02 11.78 19.39
N THR A 57 -10.73 11.66 20.68
CA THR A 57 -9.34 11.67 21.18
C THR A 57 -8.55 10.57 20.48
N ALA A 58 -7.36 10.88 19.98
CA ALA A 58 -6.54 9.91 19.24
C ALA A 58 -6.33 8.63 20.07
N PRO A 59 -6.91 7.49 19.68
CA PRO A 59 -6.84 6.28 20.49
C PRO A 59 -5.41 5.75 20.62
N THR A 60 -4.52 6.12 19.69
CA THR A 60 -3.08 5.80 19.73
C THR A 60 -2.40 6.36 20.99
N VAL A 61 -2.83 7.52 21.49
CA VAL A 61 -2.31 8.08 22.76
C VAL A 61 -2.78 7.26 23.95
N LEU A 62 -4.04 6.83 23.96
CA LEU A 62 -4.57 5.96 25.02
C LEU A 62 -3.86 4.60 25.04
N LEU A 63 -3.59 4.04 23.86
CA LEU A 63 -2.82 2.82 23.70
C LEU A 63 -1.38 3.00 24.22
N LEU A 64 -0.70 4.08 23.82
CA LEU A 64 0.64 4.38 24.30
C LEU A 64 0.66 4.55 25.82
N ARG A 65 -0.30 5.28 26.40
CA ARG A 65 -0.44 5.42 27.87
C ARG A 65 -0.59 4.06 28.55
N SER A 66 -1.46 3.21 28.03
CA SER A 66 -1.70 1.87 28.58
C SER A 66 -0.44 1.00 28.56
N ILE A 67 0.36 1.11 27.50
CA ILE A 67 1.63 0.39 27.35
C ILE A 67 2.72 1.00 28.26
N LEU A 68 2.74 2.32 28.44
CA LEU A 68 3.65 2.98 29.39
C LEU A 68 3.31 2.67 30.86
N GLU A 69 2.06 2.33 31.16
CA GLU A 69 1.62 1.84 32.47
C GLU A 69 1.92 0.36 32.66
N ARG A 70 1.72 -0.46 31.63
CA ARG A 70 1.95 -1.91 31.65
C ARG A 70 2.80 -2.34 30.44
N PRO A 71 4.14 -2.18 30.49
CA PRO A 71 5.03 -2.50 29.38
C PRO A 71 4.96 -3.95 28.90
N GLU A 72 4.55 -4.88 29.77
CA GLU A 72 4.33 -6.30 29.45
C GLU A 72 3.31 -6.49 28.32
N LEU A 73 2.33 -5.59 28.18
CA LEU A 73 1.29 -5.67 27.14
C LEU A 73 1.88 -5.51 25.73
N ALA A 74 2.93 -4.69 25.59
CA ALA A 74 3.58 -4.47 24.31
C ALA A 74 4.18 -5.76 23.73
N ARG A 75 4.54 -6.72 24.60
CA ARG A 75 5.10 -8.02 24.20
C ARG A 75 4.05 -8.96 23.60
N TYR A 76 2.76 -8.67 23.77
CA TYR A 76 1.68 -9.48 23.21
C TYR A 76 1.26 -9.01 21.82
N ILE A 77 1.51 -7.74 21.49
CA ILE A 77 1.12 -7.14 20.21
C ILE A 77 1.90 -7.76 19.05
N ARG A 78 1.19 -8.43 18.15
CA ARG A 78 1.70 -9.00 16.89
C ARG A 78 1.17 -8.26 15.67
N HIS A 79 -0.06 -7.77 15.73
CA HIS A 79 -0.69 -7.01 14.65
C HIS A 79 -1.11 -5.64 15.19
N LEU A 80 -0.58 -4.58 14.59
CA LEU A 80 -0.94 -3.21 14.93
C LEU A 80 -1.54 -2.51 13.72
N ARG A 81 -2.80 -2.11 13.84
CA ARG A 81 -3.55 -1.44 12.76
C ARG A 81 -4.06 -0.09 13.24
N LEU A 82 -3.38 0.98 12.82
CA LEU A 82 -3.76 2.36 13.09
C LEU A 82 -4.52 2.89 11.87
N VAL A 83 -5.85 2.83 11.90
CA VAL A 83 -6.71 3.30 10.80
C VAL A 83 -7.02 4.78 10.99
N GLY A 84 -6.72 5.59 9.99
CA GLY A 84 -7.16 6.98 9.93
C GLY A 84 -8.20 7.13 8.83
N ASP A 85 -9.29 7.83 9.11
CA ASP A 85 -10.34 8.12 8.13
C ASP A 85 -9.96 9.25 7.16
N GLY A 86 -8.77 9.84 7.29
CA GLY A 86 -8.38 11.00 6.50
C GLY A 86 -9.24 12.21 6.81
N PHE A 87 -9.81 12.35 8.01
CA PHE A 87 -10.67 13.48 8.41
C PHE A 87 -11.64 13.92 7.31
N GLN A 88 -12.24 12.96 6.58
CA GLN A 88 -13.01 13.19 5.34
C GLN A 88 -14.14 14.23 5.48
N GLN A 89 -14.54 14.54 6.71
CA GLN A 89 -15.57 15.50 7.06
C GLN A 89 -15.09 16.97 7.01
N ASP A 90 -13.79 17.25 7.03
CA ASP A 90 -13.26 18.62 7.01
C ASP A 90 -11.99 18.76 6.16
N ALA A 91 -12.15 19.28 4.95
CA ALA A 91 -11.07 19.49 3.99
C ALA A 91 -10.10 20.63 4.37
N SER A 92 -10.39 21.40 5.42
CA SER A 92 -9.53 22.51 5.88
C SER A 92 -8.34 22.05 6.72
N ILE A 93 -8.37 20.81 7.19
CA ILE A 93 -7.34 20.26 8.08
C ILE A 93 -6.16 19.79 7.24
N ALA A 94 -5.05 20.52 7.27
CA ALA A 94 -3.83 20.14 6.59
C ALA A 94 -2.97 19.14 7.39
N GLU A 95 -3.12 19.13 8.72
CA GLU A 95 -2.34 18.31 9.64
C GLU A 95 -3.24 17.70 10.71
N PRO A 96 -2.96 16.45 11.15
CA PRO A 96 -3.72 15.81 12.21
C PRO A 96 -3.60 16.63 13.51
N PRO A 97 -4.67 16.71 14.33
CA PRO A 97 -4.64 17.48 15.55
C PRO A 97 -3.58 16.94 16.52
N ALA A 98 -2.94 17.85 17.24
CA ALA A 98 -1.94 17.50 18.24
C ALA A 98 -2.56 16.67 19.36
N CYS A 99 -1.84 15.61 19.75
CA CYS A 99 -2.27 14.66 20.76
C CYS A 99 -1.22 14.59 21.88
N PRO A 100 -1.15 15.63 22.75
CA PRO A 100 -0.14 15.69 23.80
C PRO A 100 -0.37 14.60 24.86
N LEU A 101 0.74 14.10 25.40
CA LEU A 101 0.74 13.19 26.54
C LEU A 101 0.58 13.97 27.85
N ASP A 102 -0.01 13.33 28.86
CA ASP A 102 0.06 13.84 30.24
C ASP A 102 1.50 13.79 30.78
N ASP A 103 1.80 14.60 31.79
CA ASP A 103 3.15 14.76 32.33
C ASP A 103 3.77 13.44 32.83
N VAL A 104 2.94 12.53 33.37
CA VAL A 104 3.40 11.24 33.90
C VAL A 104 3.81 10.31 32.75
N SER A 105 2.95 10.18 31.75
CA SER A 105 3.23 9.41 30.53
C SER A 105 4.41 9.97 29.77
N PHE A 106 4.50 11.30 29.65
CA PHE A 106 5.62 11.99 29.01
C PHE A 106 6.94 11.71 29.73
N SER A 107 6.97 11.77 31.07
CA SER A 107 8.18 11.49 31.85
C SER A 107 8.69 10.06 31.63
N ARG A 108 7.77 9.08 31.60
CA ARG A 108 8.11 7.66 31.33
C ARG A 108 8.63 7.45 29.92
N ALA A 109 7.93 7.99 28.92
CA ALA A 109 8.37 7.93 27.53
C ALA A 109 9.72 8.64 27.32
N SER A 110 9.94 9.76 28.02
CA SER A 110 11.18 10.53 27.92
C SER A 110 12.40 9.73 28.39
N LYS A 111 12.25 8.98 29.48
CA LYS A 111 13.31 8.11 29.98
C LYS A 111 13.68 7.04 28.94
N LEU A 112 12.69 6.37 28.36
CA LEU A 112 12.90 5.35 27.32
C LEU A 112 13.61 5.93 26.09
N ILE A 113 13.20 7.12 25.63
CA ILE A 113 13.81 7.76 24.47
C ILE A 113 15.25 8.17 24.75
N LEU A 114 15.56 8.69 25.94
CA LEU A 114 16.93 9.06 26.32
C LEU A 114 17.83 7.83 26.45
N ASP A 115 17.30 6.71 26.94
CA ASP A 115 18.03 5.45 27.09
C ASP A 115 18.47 4.86 25.73
N THR A 116 17.85 5.27 24.61
CA THR A 116 18.26 4.84 23.25
C THR A 116 19.64 5.36 22.81
N GLY A 117 20.15 6.44 23.43
CA GLY A 117 21.43 7.06 23.07
C GLY A 117 21.43 7.84 21.75
N LEU A 118 20.27 8.06 21.12
CA LEU A 118 20.18 8.72 19.82
C LEU A 118 20.54 10.21 19.85
N SER A 119 21.30 10.67 18.85
CA SER A 119 21.69 12.09 18.69
C SER A 119 20.49 13.04 18.53
N TYR A 120 19.38 12.54 17.95
CA TYR A 120 18.15 13.29 17.75
C TYR A 120 17.08 13.05 18.84
N ALA A 121 17.43 12.38 19.95
CA ALA A 121 16.50 12.12 21.06
C ALA A 121 15.85 13.41 21.57
N LYS A 122 16.60 14.52 21.71
CA LYS A 122 16.05 15.81 22.15
C LYS A 122 14.97 16.36 21.20
N PHE A 123 15.17 16.19 19.89
CA PHE A 123 14.18 16.57 18.88
C PHE A 123 12.93 15.69 18.97
N TRP A 124 13.10 14.38 19.18
CA TRP A 124 11.97 13.49 19.42
C TRP A 124 11.19 13.88 20.67
N LEU A 125 11.86 14.22 21.79
CA LEU A 125 11.20 14.67 23.01
C LEU A 125 10.39 15.95 22.82
N SER A 126 10.90 16.94 22.07
CA SER A 126 10.16 18.17 21.79
C SER A 126 8.90 17.89 20.97
N GLU A 127 9.01 17.02 19.98
CA GLU A 127 7.90 16.62 19.11
C GLU A 127 6.86 15.74 19.84
N LEU A 128 7.30 14.95 20.83
CA LEU A 128 6.41 14.19 21.70
C LEU A 128 5.66 15.12 22.67
N LYS A 129 6.33 16.16 23.18
CA LYS A 129 5.72 17.16 24.07
C LYS A 129 4.69 18.02 23.33
N SER A 130 4.96 18.37 22.08
CA SER A 130 3.98 19.07 21.23
C SER A 130 2.83 18.17 20.79
N GLY A 131 2.90 16.86 21.04
CA GLY A 131 1.84 15.91 20.71
C GLY A 131 1.80 15.55 19.23
N THR A 132 2.93 15.60 18.51
CA THR A 132 2.95 15.16 17.13
C THR A 132 2.65 13.66 17.03
N VAL A 133 1.83 13.31 16.04
CA VAL A 133 1.40 11.93 15.80
C VAL A 133 2.59 11.02 15.51
N ASP A 134 3.57 11.51 14.73
CA ASP A 134 4.81 10.79 14.40
C ASP A 134 5.60 10.38 15.65
N ALA A 135 5.78 11.30 16.61
CA ALA A 135 6.49 11.00 17.85
C ALA A 135 5.77 9.95 18.70
N VAL A 136 4.43 10.04 18.78
CA VAL A 136 3.60 9.07 19.51
C VAL A 136 3.69 7.69 18.85
N VAL A 137 3.51 7.61 17.52
CA VAL A 137 3.60 6.35 16.76
C VAL A 137 4.99 5.75 16.86
N THR A 138 6.05 6.56 16.71
CA THR A 138 7.43 6.07 16.82
C THR A 138 7.70 5.49 18.21
N THR A 139 7.21 6.14 19.27
CA THR A 139 7.38 5.65 20.66
C THR A 139 6.62 4.35 20.86
N LEU A 140 5.39 4.27 20.36
CA LEU A 140 4.58 3.06 20.39
C LEU A 140 5.26 1.90 19.65
N LEU A 141 5.78 2.16 18.45
CA LEU A 141 6.49 1.15 17.67
C LEU A 141 7.72 0.66 18.41
N MET A 142 8.56 1.56 18.91
CA MET A 142 9.74 1.20 19.70
C MET A 142 9.42 0.19 20.81
N MET A 143 8.31 0.38 21.52
CA MET A 143 7.88 -0.53 22.60
C MET A 143 7.28 -1.86 22.12
N THR A 144 6.63 -1.89 20.95
CA THR A 144 5.85 -3.05 20.44
C THR A 144 6.63 -3.94 19.46
N THR A 145 7.80 -3.51 19.02
CA THR A 145 8.62 -4.17 18.00
C THR A 145 9.09 -5.61 18.20
N PRO A 146 9.34 -6.17 19.41
CA PRO A 146 10.04 -7.46 19.49
C PRO A 146 9.25 -8.63 18.91
N ARG A 147 7.92 -8.51 18.80
CA ARG A 147 7.03 -9.56 18.25
C ARG A 147 6.06 -9.07 17.18
N LEU A 148 6.24 -7.84 16.70
CA LEU A 148 5.36 -7.28 15.69
C LEU A 148 5.56 -8.01 14.36
N GLU A 149 4.48 -8.57 13.83
CA GLU A 149 4.42 -9.31 12.56
C GLU A 149 3.72 -8.52 11.46
N SER A 150 2.73 -7.69 11.81
CA SER A 150 2.00 -6.83 10.88
C SER A 150 1.85 -5.41 11.41
N LEU A 151 2.14 -4.43 10.56
CA LEU A 151 1.97 -3.01 10.83
C LEU A 151 1.14 -2.35 9.73
N PHE A 152 0.07 -1.67 10.11
CA PHE A 152 -0.73 -0.84 9.21
C PHE A 152 -0.82 0.58 9.78
N LEU A 153 -0.37 1.55 8.99
CA LEU A 153 -0.43 2.98 9.27
C LEU A 153 -1.30 3.64 8.21
N GLY A 154 -2.48 4.09 8.62
CA GLY A 154 -3.43 4.80 7.77
C GLY A 154 -3.04 6.26 7.50
N PRO A 155 -3.81 6.95 6.62
CA PRO A 155 -3.49 8.30 6.12
C PRO A 155 -3.24 9.37 7.20
N ASN A 156 -3.92 9.28 8.35
CA ASN A 156 -3.74 10.24 9.45
C ASN A 156 -2.38 10.11 10.14
N PHE A 157 -1.73 8.95 10.03
CA PHE A 157 -0.48 8.61 10.71
C PHE A 157 0.76 8.75 9.81
N THR A 158 0.58 8.94 8.50
CA THR A 158 1.66 8.98 7.51
C THR A 158 2.00 10.39 7.00
N VAL A 159 1.28 11.42 7.45
CA VAL A 159 1.39 12.83 7.00
C VAL A 159 2.83 13.36 7.10
N ARG A 160 3.50 13.15 8.24
CA ARG A 160 4.92 13.47 8.46
C ARG A 160 5.51 12.34 9.29
N SER A 161 6.50 11.63 8.77
CA SER A 161 7.10 10.47 9.45
C SER A 161 8.61 10.66 9.63
N ARG A 162 9.01 11.85 10.06
CA ARG A 162 10.42 12.28 10.16
C ARG A 162 11.17 11.49 11.23
N ILE A 163 10.57 11.30 12.39
CA ILE A 163 11.17 10.60 13.52
C ILE A 163 11.16 9.10 13.24
N LEU A 164 10.03 8.56 12.76
CA LEU A 164 9.92 7.17 12.34
C LEU A 164 10.95 6.82 11.25
N GLY A 165 11.04 7.66 10.21
CA GLY A 165 11.99 7.51 9.12
C GLY A 165 13.44 7.52 9.58
N LYS A 166 13.81 8.48 10.45
CA LYS A 166 15.15 8.51 11.07
C LYS A 166 15.43 7.28 11.91
N MET A 167 14.48 6.84 12.72
CA MET A 167 14.62 5.62 13.53
C MET A 167 14.86 4.40 12.65
N LEU A 168 14.07 4.21 11.59
CA LEU A 168 14.26 3.12 10.65
C LEU A 168 15.63 3.22 9.95
N GLN A 169 16.02 4.41 9.50
CA GLN A 169 17.32 4.61 8.85
C GLN A 169 18.48 4.27 9.80
N THR A 170 18.46 4.75 11.05
CA THR A 170 19.52 4.45 12.03
C THR A 170 19.51 2.97 12.39
N ALA A 171 18.34 2.35 12.58
CA ALA A 171 18.24 0.92 12.87
C ALA A 171 18.81 0.02 11.76
N MET A 172 18.73 0.45 10.49
CA MET A 172 19.23 -0.34 9.36
C MET A 172 20.67 0.02 8.95
N THR A 173 21.12 1.25 9.16
CA THR A 173 22.44 1.73 8.68
C THR A 173 23.53 1.60 9.75
N GLU A 174 23.18 1.74 11.03
CA GLU A 174 24.12 1.74 12.16
C GLU A 174 23.70 0.70 13.23
N PRO A 175 23.72 -0.61 12.92
CA PRO A 175 23.53 -1.66 13.91
C PRO A 175 24.79 -1.78 14.79
N SER A 176 25.10 -0.71 15.52
CA SER A 176 26.15 -0.69 16.53
C SER A 176 25.56 -1.11 17.86
N GLU A 177 26.29 -1.89 18.66
CA GLU A 177 25.93 -2.29 20.03
C GLU A 177 25.62 -1.09 20.97
N SER A 178 25.89 0.13 20.53
CA SER A 178 25.67 1.39 21.25
C SER A 178 24.22 1.88 21.27
N HIS A 179 23.36 1.46 20.35
CA HIS A 179 21.98 1.97 20.25
C HIS A 179 20.95 0.87 20.53
N GLN A 180 20.08 1.08 21.53
CA GLN A 180 19.00 0.14 21.88
C GLN A 180 17.79 0.30 20.94
N LEU A 181 18.00 0.14 19.63
CA LEU A 181 16.94 0.24 18.64
C LEU A 181 16.31 -1.10 18.30
N PRO A 182 15.02 -1.10 17.95
CA PRO A 182 14.35 -2.30 17.52
C PRO A 182 14.82 -2.78 16.14
N THR A 183 15.01 -4.09 16.01
CA THR A 183 15.52 -4.72 14.79
C THR A 183 14.43 -5.24 13.85
N PHE A 184 13.16 -5.11 14.22
CA PHE A 184 11.97 -5.48 13.42
C PHE A 184 12.04 -6.89 12.78
N GLN A 185 12.72 -7.84 13.44
CA GLN A 185 13.06 -9.16 12.87
C GLN A 185 11.87 -10.06 12.52
N ASN A 186 10.69 -9.77 13.08
CA ASN A 186 9.49 -10.57 12.88
C ASN A 186 8.47 -9.91 11.94
N LEU A 187 8.73 -8.68 11.48
CA LEU A 187 7.79 -7.91 10.69
C LEU A 187 7.71 -8.49 9.26
N ARG A 188 6.53 -8.99 8.91
CA ARG A 188 6.24 -9.65 7.62
C ARG A 188 5.37 -8.81 6.72
N GLN A 189 4.50 -7.98 7.29
CA GLN A 189 3.55 -7.17 6.55
C GLN A 189 3.63 -5.72 7.02
N VAL A 190 3.79 -4.79 6.08
CA VAL A 190 3.78 -3.36 6.36
C VAL A 190 2.90 -2.66 5.34
N THR A 191 1.94 -1.88 5.84
CA THR A 191 1.15 -0.95 5.04
C THR A 191 1.38 0.45 5.55
N PHE A 192 1.98 1.28 4.70
CA PHE A 192 2.20 2.70 4.90
C PHE A 192 1.34 3.45 3.89
N SER A 193 0.11 3.76 4.29
CA SER A 193 -0.91 4.29 3.39
C SER A 193 -0.55 5.67 2.85
N PRO A 194 -1.10 6.03 1.67
CA PRO A 194 -1.03 7.39 1.13
C PRO A 194 -1.40 8.44 2.18
N ARG A 195 -0.68 9.55 2.16
CA ARG A 195 -0.84 10.62 3.15
C ARG A 195 -2.22 11.25 3.02
N TYR A 196 -2.79 11.63 4.15
CA TYR A 196 -3.97 12.48 4.11
C TYR A 196 -3.67 13.78 3.35
N ASN A 197 -4.57 14.16 2.43
CA ASN A 197 -4.41 15.29 1.53
C ASN A 197 -3.04 15.31 0.80
N GLN A 198 -2.52 14.14 0.40
CA GLN A 198 -1.21 14.03 -0.28
C GLN A 198 -1.05 15.00 -1.47
N HIS A 199 -2.13 15.28 -2.19
CA HIS A 199 -2.19 16.20 -3.32
C HIS A 199 -1.91 17.67 -2.93
N GLN A 200 -2.20 18.05 -1.67
CA GLN A 200 -1.93 19.38 -1.14
C GLN A 200 -0.51 19.50 -0.55
N GLN A 201 0.19 18.38 -0.35
CA GLN A 201 1.51 18.34 0.29
C GLN A 201 2.65 18.50 -0.72
N LEU A 202 2.69 19.64 -1.40
CA LEU A 202 3.61 19.90 -2.52
C LEU A 202 5.09 19.87 -2.13
N PHE A 203 5.42 20.27 -0.89
CA PHE A 203 6.80 20.49 -0.46
C PHE A 203 7.34 19.43 0.51
N VAL A 204 6.55 18.41 0.84
CA VAL A 204 6.94 17.39 1.82
C VAL A 204 7.34 16.12 1.07
N ASN A 205 8.61 15.75 1.21
CA ASN A 205 9.19 14.54 0.63
C ASN A 205 9.37 13.45 1.69
N ASN A 206 8.73 12.30 1.47
CA ASN A 206 8.79 11.15 2.37
C ASN A 206 9.80 10.05 1.94
N THR A 207 10.49 10.22 0.82
CA THR A 207 11.32 9.16 0.20
C THR A 207 12.36 8.62 1.18
N THR A 208 13.07 9.51 1.89
CA THR A 208 14.09 9.10 2.87
C THR A 208 13.51 8.41 4.10
N GLU A 209 12.25 8.68 4.42
CA GLU A 209 11.55 8.12 5.59
C GLU A 209 11.05 6.70 5.31
N VAL A 210 10.74 6.43 4.04
CA VAL A 210 9.98 5.25 3.62
C VAL A 210 10.86 4.17 2.98
N LEU A 211 11.91 4.56 2.24
CA LEU A 211 12.84 3.61 1.62
C LEU A 211 13.49 2.59 2.58
N PRO A 212 13.80 2.93 3.85
CA PRO A 212 14.31 1.94 4.80
C PRO A 212 13.39 0.74 5.03
N LEU A 213 12.07 0.85 4.78
CA LEU A 213 11.14 -0.28 4.91
C LEU A 213 11.45 -1.42 3.94
N LEU A 214 12.02 -1.12 2.76
CA LEU A 214 12.42 -2.14 1.78
C LEU A 214 13.56 -3.04 2.27
N GLN A 215 14.28 -2.62 3.32
CA GLN A 215 15.44 -3.33 3.89
C GLN A 215 15.05 -4.28 5.04
N LEU A 216 13.76 -4.37 5.39
CA LEU A 216 13.30 -5.20 6.50
C LEU A 216 13.49 -6.70 6.22
N PRO A 217 14.16 -7.45 7.12
CA PRO A 217 14.78 -8.75 6.80
C PRO A 217 13.79 -9.88 6.49
N LYS A 218 12.56 -9.86 7.02
CA LYS A 218 11.54 -10.91 6.80
C LYS A 218 10.26 -10.39 6.16
N LEU A 219 10.33 -9.21 5.53
CA LEU A 219 9.18 -8.59 4.89
C LEU A 219 8.73 -9.39 3.67
N ARG A 220 7.43 -9.72 3.63
CA ARG A 220 6.78 -10.43 2.52
C ARG A 220 5.83 -9.53 1.75
N ASN A 221 5.12 -8.66 2.47
CA ASN A 221 4.13 -7.75 1.89
C ASN A 221 4.47 -6.32 2.30
N LEU A 222 4.66 -5.46 1.32
CA LEU A 222 4.85 -4.04 1.51
C LEU A 222 3.82 -3.27 0.70
N SER A 223 3.11 -2.37 1.35
CA SER A 223 2.26 -1.36 0.70
C SER A 223 2.74 0.01 1.14
N VAL A 224 3.03 0.89 0.18
CA VAL A 224 3.83 2.08 0.46
C VAL A 224 3.59 3.22 -0.51
N SER A 225 3.42 4.43 0.01
CA SER A 225 3.37 5.65 -0.79
C SER A 225 4.74 6.34 -0.80
N VAL A 226 5.32 6.56 -1.98
CA VAL A 226 6.67 7.14 -2.14
C VAL A 226 6.63 8.34 -3.09
N ASP A 227 7.28 9.43 -2.69
CA ASP A 227 7.40 10.64 -3.50
C ASP A 227 8.51 10.54 -4.56
N ASN A 228 8.57 11.50 -5.49
CA ASN A 228 9.51 11.49 -6.61
C ASN A 228 10.54 12.62 -6.52
N PRO A 229 11.63 12.47 -5.75
CA PRO A 229 12.69 13.49 -5.69
C PRO A 229 13.46 13.65 -7.00
N ASN A 230 13.88 14.89 -7.29
CA ASN A 230 14.78 15.22 -8.41
C ASN A 230 16.06 14.38 -8.45
N LEU A 231 16.59 14.08 -7.26
CA LEU A 231 17.64 13.11 -7.09
C LEU A 231 17.04 11.93 -6.34
N PHE A 232 16.58 10.91 -7.07
CA PHE A 232 16.40 9.56 -6.51
C PHE A 232 17.79 8.96 -6.25
N ALA A 233 18.56 9.66 -5.41
CA ALA A 233 19.95 9.37 -5.12
C ALA A 233 20.03 8.19 -4.18
N GLY A 234 20.14 7.02 -4.79
CA GLY A 234 20.67 5.86 -4.12
C GLY A 234 20.09 4.60 -4.69
N ARG A 235 20.94 3.82 -5.39
CA ARG A 235 20.95 2.38 -5.14
C ARG A 235 20.75 2.22 -3.64
N LEU A 236 19.70 1.50 -3.22
CA LEU A 236 19.52 1.15 -1.82
C LEU A 236 20.91 0.71 -1.31
N ARG A 237 21.52 1.49 -0.41
CA ARG A 237 22.92 1.26 0.02
C ARG A 237 23.10 -0.16 0.53
N VAL A 238 22.01 -0.70 1.06
CA VAL A 238 21.81 -2.09 1.45
C VAL A 238 20.80 -2.70 0.48
N PRO A 239 21.06 -3.89 -0.08
CA PRO A 239 20.09 -4.55 -0.94
C PRO A 239 18.76 -4.76 -0.19
N PRO A 240 17.62 -4.58 -0.85
CA PRO A 240 16.33 -4.84 -0.26
C PRO A 240 16.18 -6.32 0.11
N SER A 241 15.19 -6.59 0.94
CA SER A 241 14.92 -7.93 1.43
C SER A 241 14.61 -8.90 0.28
N SER A 242 15.31 -10.03 0.27
CA SER A 242 15.06 -11.12 -0.68
C SER A 242 13.77 -11.89 -0.40
N SER A 243 13.07 -11.60 0.71
CA SER A 243 11.81 -12.26 1.05
C SER A 243 10.55 -11.55 0.55
N LEU A 244 10.68 -10.40 -0.10
CA LEU A 244 9.54 -9.59 -0.52
C LEU A 244 8.83 -10.20 -1.74
N THR A 245 7.62 -10.72 -1.53
CA THR A 245 6.82 -11.38 -2.57
C THR A 245 5.71 -10.48 -3.12
N SER A 246 5.23 -9.51 -2.34
CA SER A 246 4.13 -8.62 -2.71
C SER A 246 4.50 -7.16 -2.43
N LEU A 247 4.38 -6.31 -3.44
CA LEU A 247 4.68 -4.89 -3.37
C LEU A 247 3.53 -4.07 -3.94
N GLU A 248 3.00 -3.14 -3.16
CA GLU A 248 2.03 -2.15 -3.57
C GLU A 248 2.68 -0.75 -3.43
N VAL A 249 2.74 0.01 -4.51
CA VAL A 249 3.38 1.33 -4.55
C VAL A 249 2.42 2.39 -5.06
N PHE A 250 2.30 3.47 -4.30
CA PHE A 250 1.53 4.66 -4.68
C PHE A 250 2.45 5.82 -5.07
N ARG A 251 2.01 6.62 -6.05
CA ARG A 251 2.62 7.90 -6.50
C ARG A 251 3.97 7.79 -7.23
N LEU A 252 4.69 6.69 -7.10
CA LEU A 252 6.00 6.51 -7.74
C LEU A 252 5.90 6.55 -9.27
N ARG A 253 6.76 7.35 -9.92
CA ARG A 253 6.87 7.47 -11.38
C ARG A 253 7.70 6.34 -12.01
N GLU A 254 7.63 6.26 -13.33
CA GLU A 254 8.22 5.20 -14.16
C GLU A 254 9.74 5.05 -13.92
N THR A 255 10.49 6.15 -13.94
CA THR A 255 11.95 6.12 -13.81
C THR A 255 12.41 5.65 -12.42
N PRO A 256 11.89 6.20 -11.30
CA PRO A 256 12.16 5.65 -9.96
C PRO A 256 11.73 4.19 -9.79
N LEU A 257 10.63 3.77 -10.42
CA LEU A 257 10.15 2.39 -10.34
C LEU A 257 11.18 1.38 -10.85
N VAL A 258 11.90 1.69 -11.94
CA VAL A 258 13.02 0.86 -12.44
C VAL A 258 14.05 0.61 -11.34
N SER A 259 14.38 1.65 -10.58
CA SER A 259 15.40 1.57 -9.52
C SER A 259 14.93 0.77 -8.31
N VAL A 260 13.64 0.86 -7.96
CA VAL A 260 13.03 0.10 -6.86
C VAL A 260 12.88 -1.37 -7.20
N LEU A 261 12.49 -1.71 -8.44
CA LEU A 261 12.26 -3.09 -8.88
C LEU A 261 13.54 -3.85 -9.24
N ALA A 262 14.57 -3.18 -9.76
CA ALA A 262 15.84 -3.80 -10.16
C ALA A 262 16.41 -4.81 -9.15
N PRO A 263 16.44 -4.52 -7.83
CA PRO A 263 16.95 -5.47 -6.83
C PRO A 263 15.96 -6.51 -6.31
N LEU A 264 14.66 -6.44 -6.64
CA LEU A 264 13.60 -7.28 -6.06
C LEU A 264 13.37 -8.57 -6.85
N LYS A 265 14.28 -9.53 -6.74
CA LYS A 265 14.30 -10.74 -7.59
C LYS A 265 13.29 -11.83 -7.23
N SER A 266 12.54 -11.69 -6.14
CA SER A 266 11.56 -12.67 -5.66
C SER A 266 10.13 -12.13 -5.68
N LEU A 267 9.90 -11.00 -6.35
CA LEU A 267 8.60 -10.34 -6.38
C LEU A 267 7.62 -11.11 -7.28
N GLU A 268 6.50 -11.53 -6.70
CA GLU A 268 5.43 -12.26 -7.40
C GLU A 268 4.25 -11.35 -7.73
N LYS A 269 3.94 -10.39 -6.84
CA LYS A 269 2.79 -9.49 -6.98
C LYS A 269 3.24 -8.04 -6.95
N LEU A 270 2.86 -7.27 -7.97
CA LEU A 270 3.07 -5.83 -8.04
C LEU A 270 1.74 -5.12 -8.26
N HIS A 271 1.39 -4.23 -7.36
CA HIS A 271 0.30 -3.27 -7.53
C HIS A 271 0.90 -1.88 -7.59
N TRP A 272 0.72 -1.19 -8.71
CA TRP A 272 1.30 0.11 -8.94
C TRP A 272 0.24 1.14 -9.28
N ASN A 273 0.15 2.17 -8.45
CA ASN A 273 -0.79 3.27 -8.57
C ASN A 273 -0.07 4.49 -9.14
N TRP A 274 -0.21 4.68 -10.44
CA TRP A 274 0.31 5.82 -11.17
C TRP A 274 -0.52 7.06 -10.80
N PHE A 275 0.15 8.12 -10.38
CA PHE A 275 -0.49 9.38 -10.00
C PHE A 275 0.23 10.55 -10.66
N TYR A 276 -0.53 11.48 -11.24
CA TYR A 276 0.00 12.71 -11.81
C TYR A 276 -0.77 13.93 -11.35
N GLN A 277 -0.01 14.98 -11.03
CA GLN A 277 -0.53 16.30 -10.73
C GLN A 277 0.58 17.32 -11.08
N PRO A 278 0.29 18.40 -11.82
CA PRO A 278 1.33 19.30 -12.35
C PRO A 278 2.20 20.01 -11.31
N ASP A 279 1.61 20.40 -10.19
CA ASP A 279 2.28 21.10 -9.09
C ASP A 279 2.97 20.16 -8.10
N LEU A 280 2.86 18.84 -8.30
CA LEU A 280 3.43 17.83 -7.43
C LEU A 280 4.69 17.22 -8.06
N ASP A 281 5.78 17.13 -7.30
CA ASP A 281 7.08 16.59 -7.75
C ASP A 281 7.62 17.32 -9.02
N GLU A 282 7.54 18.65 -9.00
CA GLU A 282 7.93 19.53 -10.12
C GLU A 282 9.36 19.24 -10.61
N GLY A 283 9.51 19.06 -11.93
CA GLY A 283 10.79 18.72 -12.57
C GLY A 283 11.05 17.22 -12.75
N VAL A 284 10.33 16.35 -12.02
CA VAL A 284 10.44 14.88 -12.14
C VAL A 284 9.19 14.26 -12.72
N SER A 285 8.04 14.68 -12.19
CA SER A 285 6.74 14.20 -12.64
C SER A 285 6.33 15.03 -13.86
N THR A 286 6.43 14.43 -15.04
CA THR A 286 5.97 15.06 -16.28
C THR A 286 4.59 14.54 -16.65
N ASN A 287 3.90 15.32 -17.48
CA ASN A 287 2.62 14.95 -18.04
C ASN A 287 2.70 13.83 -19.10
N VAL A 288 3.90 13.28 -19.33
CA VAL A 288 4.16 12.22 -20.29
C VAL A 288 4.21 10.88 -19.57
N ILE A 289 3.37 9.95 -20.01
CA ILE A 289 3.34 8.56 -19.60
C ILE A 289 4.37 7.79 -20.43
N GLN A 290 5.43 7.27 -19.79
CA GLN A 290 6.54 6.63 -20.48
C GLN A 290 6.41 5.10 -20.47
N LEU A 291 5.63 4.54 -21.39
CA LEU A 291 5.32 3.10 -21.43
C LEU A 291 6.57 2.22 -21.59
N ASN A 292 7.56 2.65 -22.36
CA ASN A 292 8.82 1.90 -22.53
C ASN A 292 9.63 1.80 -21.23
N VAL A 293 9.56 2.82 -20.36
CA VAL A 293 10.27 2.79 -19.07
C VAL A 293 9.51 1.89 -18.09
N MET A 294 8.18 1.84 -18.18
CA MET A 294 7.38 0.88 -17.41
C MET A 294 7.72 -0.56 -17.77
N THR A 295 7.74 -0.92 -19.05
CA THR A 295 8.10 -2.27 -19.48
C THR A 295 9.53 -2.64 -19.09
N GLN A 296 10.46 -1.69 -19.20
CA GLN A 296 11.83 -1.88 -18.71
C GLN A 296 11.86 -2.20 -17.20
N ALA A 297 11.03 -1.54 -16.39
CA ALA A 297 10.92 -1.79 -14.97
C ALA A 297 10.37 -3.19 -14.68
N PHE A 298 9.28 -3.59 -15.34
CA PHE A 298 8.65 -4.90 -15.15
C PHE A 298 9.55 -6.04 -15.61
N ASN A 299 10.31 -5.86 -16.69
CA ASN A 299 11.27 -6.86 -17.17
C ASN A 299 12.37 -7.18 -16.14
N GLN A 300 12.65 -6.29 -15.18
CA GLN A 300 13.61 -6.57 -14.09
C GLN A 300 13.16 -7.69 -13.15
N VAL A 301 11.83 -7.90 -13.06
CA VAL A 301 11.16 -8.88 -12.20
C VAL A 301 10.31 -9.88 -13.00
N GLY A 302 10.41 -9.86 -14.33
CA GLY A 302 9.53 -10.62 -15.23
C GLY A 302 9.65 -12.14 -15.14
N GLN A 303 10.70 -12.66 -14.50
CA GLN A 303 10.88 -14.09 -14.25
C GLN A 303 10.11 -14.60 -13.04
N THR A 304 9.65 -13.72 -12.14
CA THR A 304 8.94 -14.10 -10.91
C THR A 304 7.56 -13.50 -10.81
N LEU A 305 7.29 -12.41 -11.52
CA LEU A 305 6.03 -11.68 -11.46
C LEU A 305 4.87 -12.49 -12.05
N THR A 306 3.92 -12.87 -11.21
CA THR A 306 2.70 -13.60 -11.57
C THR A 306 1.46 -12.71 -11.66
N ASP A 307 1.42 -11.64 -10.86
CA ASP A 307 0.29 -10.72 -10.79
C ASP A 307 0.76 -9.27 -10.90
N LEU A 308 0.27 -8.56 -11.91
CA LEU A 308 0.54 -7.14 -12.14
C LEU A 308 -0.78 -6.38 -12.19
N THR A 309 -0.96 -5.44 -11.26
CA THR A 309 -2.06 -4.48 -11.26
C THR A 309 -1.51 -3.09 -11.43
N MET A 310 -2.02 -2.36 -12.42
CA MET A 310 -1.74 -0.95 -12.65
C MET A 310 -3.04 -0.18 -12.50
N GLU A 311 -3.00 0.89 -11.73
CA GLU A 311 -4.08 1.88 -11.66
C GLU A 311 -3.51 3.25 -12.03
N ALA A 312 -4.35 4.12 -12.59
CA ALA A 312 -3.93 5.45 -12.99
C ALA A 312 -4.92 6.53 -12.53
N GLN A 313 -4.39 7.56 -11.89
CA GLN A 313 -5.16 8.70 -11.40
C GLN A 313 -4.44 10.02 -11.73
N THR A 314 -5.23 11.05 -11.99
CA THR A 314 -4.72 12.39 -12.27
C THR A 314 -5.51 13.44 -11.50
N ARG A 315 -4.88 14.58 -11.20
CA ARG A 315 -5.55 15.73 -10.60
C ARG A 315 -5.15 17.05 -11.25
N PRO A 316 -6.07 18.04 -11.31
CA PRO A 316 -5.73 19.39 -11.71
C PRO A 316 -4.70 20.01 -10.78
N SER A 317 -4.03 21.06 -11.25
CA SER A 317 -3.11 21.82 -10.41
C SER A 317 -3.85 22.56 -9.30
N ASN A 318 -3.38 22.46 -8.06
CA ASN A 318 -3.96 23.23 -6.96
C ASN A 318 -3.56 24.71 -7.01
N MET A 319 -2.40 25.03 -7.58
CA MET A 319 -1.86 26.39 -7.62
C MET A 319 -2.42 27.24 -8.77
N ALA A 320 -2.82 26.61 -9.88
CA ALA A 320 -3.12 27.34 -11.12
C ALA A 320 -4.56 27.87 -11.23
N GLY A 321 -5.41 27.69 -10.20
CA GLY A 321 -6.81 28.15 -10.22
C GLY A 321 -7.73 27.39 -11.19
N TYR A 322 -7.20 26.44 -11.97
CA TYR A 322 -7.94 25.55 -12.85
C TYR A 322 -8.47 24.34 -12.09
N TYR A 323 -9.35 24.55 -11.12
CA TYR A 323 -9.86 23.50 -10.23
C TYR A 323 -10.72 22.42 -10.93
N HIS A 324 -10.97 22.55 -12.24
CA HIS A 324 -11.93 21.71 -12.96
C HIS A 324 -11.40 21.08 -14.25
N GLN A 325 -10.19 21.43 -14.72
CA GLN A 325 -9.65 20.84 -15.95
C GLN A 325 -8.49 19.89 -15.65
N PRO A 326 -8.58 18.61 -16.05
CA PRO A 326 -7.47 17.68 -15.90
C PRO A 326 -6.26 18.19 -16.66
N PRO A 327 -5.04 17.87 -16.19
CA PRO A 327 -3.85 18.28 -16.89
C PRO A 327 -3.73 17.52 -18.23
N PRO A 328 -3.16 18.14 -19.27
CA PRO A 328 -2.98 17.49 -20.56
C PRO A 328 -1.98 16.35 -20.43
N LEU A 329 -2.38 15.12 -20.74
CA LEU A 329 -1.51 13.94 -20.68
C LEU A 329 -1.10 13.47 -22.08
N ASP A 330 0.15 13.04 -22.22
CA ASP A 330 0.67 12.44 -23.44
C ASP A 330 1.18 11.02 -23.15
N ILE A 331 1.01 10.11 -24.11
CA ILE A 331 1.56 8.74 -24.01
C ILE A 331 2.73 8.58 -24.97
N GLN A 332 3.88 8.13 -24.45
CA GLN A 332 5.09 7.84 -25.21
C GLN A 332 5.49 6.37 -25.08
N GLY A 333 5.82 5.75 -26.23
CA GLY A 333 6.25 4.35 -26.29
C GLY A 333 5.11 3.36 -26.51
N SER A 334 5.41 2.08 -26.29
CA SER A 334 4.43 0.99 -26.37
C SER A 334 4.68 -0.04 -25.25
N LEU A 335 3.67 -0.85 -24.98
CA LEU A 335 3.74 -1.95 -24.01
C LEU A 335 4.11 -3.29 -24.66
N ASP A 336 4.73 -3.27 -25.85
CA ASP A 336 5.03 -4.49 -26.62
C ASP A 336 5.92 -5.49 -25.88
N ASP A 337 6.81 -4.98 -25.03
CA ASP A 337 7.72 -5.78 -24.24
C ASP A 337 7.04 -6.55 -23.10
N LEU A 338 5.75 -6.31 -22.81
CA LEU A 338 5.00 -7.15 -21.87
C LEU A 338 4.95 -8.63 -22.31
N LYS A 339 5.11 -8.91 -23.60
CA LYS A 339 5.21 -10.29 -24.13
C LYS A 339 6.37 -11.07 -23.53
N GLN A 340 7.39 -10.39 -22.98
CA GLN A 340 8.56 -10.99 -22.36
C GLN A 340 8.29 -11.49 -20.93
N LEU A 341 7.16 -11.13 -20.32
CA LEU A 341 6.78 -11.53 -18.96
C LEU A 341 6.25 -12.97 -18.95
N GLY A 342 7.17 -13.93 -19.00
CA GLY A 342 6.87 -15.36 -19.18
C GLY A 342 6.07 -16.00 -18.05
N GLU A 343 6.07 -15.44 -16.85
CA GLU A 343 5.35 -16.01 -15.68
C GLU A 343 4.05 -15.27 -15.31
N LEU A 344 3.71 -14.19 -16.04
CA LEU A 344 2.57 -13.35 -15.70
C LEU A 344 1.24 -14.06 -15.99
N LYS A 345 0.44 -14.30 -14.95
CA LYS A 345 -0.87 -14.96 -15.03
C LYS A 345 -2.03 -13.97 -14.99
N ARG A 346 -1.88 -12.89 -14.22
CA ARG A 346 -2.91 -11.86 -14.06
C ARG A 346 -2.36 -10.48 -14.39
N LEU A 347 -3.04 -9.77 -15.27
CA LEU A 347 -2.71 -8.41 -15.66
C LEU A 347 -3.95 -7.54 -15.51
N SER A 348 -3.88 -6.50 -14.69
CA SER A 348 -4.85 -5.41 -14.63
C SER A 348 -4.19 -4.13 -15.12
N ILE A 349 -4.77 -3.46 -16.13
CA ILE A 349 -4.16 -2.29 -16.77
C ILE A 349 -5.23 -1.27 -17.21
N PRO A 350 -4.95 0.05 -17.12
CA PRO A 350 -5.79 1.07 -17.72
C PRO A 350 -5.97 0.86 -19.22
N TRP A 351 -7.22 0.90 -19.69
CA TRP A 351 -7.54 0.82 -21.12
C TRP A 351 -6.74 1.81 -21.96
N VAL A 352 -6.63 3.04 -21.45
CA VAL A 352 -5.92 4.15 -22.12
C VAL A 352 -4.42 3.90 -22.30
N PHE A 353 -3.79 3.06 -21.47
CA PHE A 353 -2.36 2.73 -21.65
C PHE A 353 -2.13 1.79 -22.84
N LEU A 354 -3.13 0.99 -23.20
CA LEU A 354 -3.07 0.15 -24.40
C LEU A 354 -3.50 0.94 -25.62
N MET A 355 -4.67 1.55 -25.56
CA MET A 355 -5.33 2.11 -26.72
C MET A 355 -5.08 3.61 -26.92
N GLY A 356 -4.43 4.31 -26.01
CA GLY A 356 -4.31 5.77 -26.08
C GLY A 356 -5.55 6.49 -25.54
N PHE A 357 -5.57 7.81 -25.66
CA PHE A 357 -6.62 8.66 -25.05
C PHE A 357 -7.86 8.85 -25.92
N SER A 358 -7.80 8.51 -27.20
CA SER A 358 -8.89 8.71 -28.17
C SER A 358 -8.77 7.76 -29.35
N ASP A 359 -9.86 7.57 -30.10
CA ASP A 359 -9.87 6.77 -31.34
C ASP A 359 -8.83 7.25 -32.35
N SER A 360 -8.63 8.57 -32.46
CA SER A 360 -7.64 9.18 -33.35
C SER A 360 -6.20 8.98 -32.90
N SER A 361 -5.99 8.68 -31.61
CA SER A 361 -4.69 8.40 -31.02
C SER A 361 -4.47 6.91 -30.73
N ALA A 362 -5.32 6.03 -31.29
CA ALA A 362 -5.21 4.59 -31.14
C ALA A 362 -3.85 4.06 -31.64
N LYS A 363 -2.94 3.75 -30.70
CA LYS A 363 -1.58 3.28 -31.01
C LYS A 363 -1.47 1.76 -31.09
N CYS A 364 -2.40 1.01 -30.49
CA CYS A 364 -2.33 -0.45 -30.48
C CYS A 364 -2.96 -1.04 -31.73
N SER A 365 -2.15 -1.71 -32.54
CA SER A 365 -2.64 -2.55 -33.64
C SER A 365 -2.77 -4.03 -33.25
N ARG A 366 -2.21 -4.42 -32.09
CA ARG A 366 -2.24 -5.76 -31.51
C ARG A 366 -2.02 -5.71 -30.00
N LEU A 367 -2.87 -6.37 -29.23
CA LEU A 367 -2.71 -6.50 -27.77
C LEU A 367 -1.39 -7.22 -27.42
N PRO A 368 -0.48 -6.58 -26.66
CA PRO A 368 0.79 -7.18 -26.29
C PRO A 368 0.65 -8.08 -25.07
N LEU A 369 0.00 -9.24 -25.26
CA LEU A 369 -0.26 -10.17 -24.16
C LEU A 369 0.88 -11.19 -23.99
N PRO A 370 1.37 -11.40 -22.76
CA PRO A 370 2.28 -12.50 -22.47
C PRO A 370 1.61 -13.86 -22.70
N PRO A 371 2.37 -14.89 -23.12
CA PRO A 371 1.81 -16.19 -23.48
C PRO A 371 1.19 -16.94 -22.28
N SER A 372 1.71 -16.71 -21.08
CA SER A 372 1.26 -17.32 -19.82
C SER A 372 0.03 -16.67 -19.21
N LEU A 373 -0.44 -15.54 -19.76
CA LEU A 373 -1.53 -14.76 -19.20
C LEU A 373 -2.82 -15.58 -19.19
N GLU A 374 -3.46 -15.67 -18.02
CA GLU A 374 -4.72 -16.39 -17.80
C GLU A 374 -5.89 -15.40 -17.70
N VAL A 375 -5.67 -14.25 -17.05
CA VAL A 375 -6.69 -13.23 -16.80
C VAL A 375 -6.15 -11.84 -17.18
N LEU A 376 -6.85 -11.17 -18.09
CA LEU A 376 -6.66 -9.76 -18.41
C LEU A 376 -7.80 -8.96 -17.80
N THR A 377 -7.50 -7.87 -17.09
CA THR A 377 -8.46 -6.89 -16.58
C THR A 377 -8.11 -5.53 -17.14
N LEU A 378 -9.08 -4.88 -17.76
CA LEU A 378 -8.98 -3.57 -18.36
C LEU A 378 -9.80 -2.62 -17.49
N THR A 379 -9.14 -1.63 -16.90
CA THR A 379 -9.79 -0.67 -16.00
C THR A 379 -10.16 0.61 -16.74
N ALA A 380 -11.22 1.27 -16.29
CA ALA A 380 -11.67 2.57 -16.77
C ALA A 380 -10.85 3.72 -16.16
N ASP A 381 -9.64 3.45 -15.67
CA ASP A 381 -8.81 4.47 -15.07
C ASP A 381 -8.58 5.62 -16.06
N LEU A 382 -8.67 6.85 -15.56
CA LEU A 382 -8.64 8.08 -16.36
C LEU A 382 -9.88 8.29 -17.26
N SER A 383 -10.98 7.53 -17.17
CA SER A 383 -12.16 7.70 -18.04
C SER A 383 -13.03 8.93 -17.74
N ASP A 384 -12.85 9.58 -16.58
CA ASP A 384 -13.74 10.64 -16.09
C ASP A 384 -13.54 12.00 -16.79
N HIS A 385 -12.88 12.02 -17.94
CA HIS A 385 -12.44 13.24 -18.60
C HIS A 385 -13.11 13.41 -19.96
N GLU A 386 -13.88 14.49 -20.11
CA GLU A 386 -14.56 14.90 -21.35
C GLU A 386 -13.61 15.08 -22.55
N GLN A 387 -12.29 15.12 -22.34
CA GLN A 387 -11.30 15.23 -23.41
C GLN A 387 -10.71 13.88 -23.85
N TRP A 388 -10.92 12.82 -23.07
CA TRP A 388 -10.41 11.46 -23.31
C TRP A 388 -11.59 10.57 -23.71
N GLU A 389 -12.31 11.01 -24.73
CA GLU A 389 -13.63 10.51 -25.14
C GLU A 389 -13.55 9.13 -25.82
N TRP A 390 -13.29 8.09 -25.04
CA TRP A 390 -13.67 6.75 -25.46
C TRP A 390 -15.18 6.59 -25.29
N HIS A 391 -15.92 6.68 -26.40
CA HIS A 391 -17.35 6.39 -26.40
C HIS A 391 -17.58 4.88 -26.27
N HIS A 392 -18.65 4.50 -25.56
CA HIS A 392 -19.03 3.10 -25.30
C HIS A 392 -19.03 2.24 -26.57
N ASP A 393 -19.68 2.73 -27.62
CA ASP A 393 -19.80 2.05 -28.90
C ASP A 393 -18.43 1.89 -29.58
N THR A 394 -17.51 2.83 -29.37
CA THR A 394 -16.17 2.75 -29.93
C THR A 394 -15.25 1.82 -29.16
N ILE A 395 -15.34 1.75 -27.82
CA ILE A 395 -14.63 0.74 -27.02
C ILE A 395 -15.06 -0.66 -27.48
N LEU A 396 -16.37 -0.90 -27.57
CA LEU A 396 -16.92 -2.21 -27.95
C LEU A 396 -16.56 -2.59 -29.38
N SER A 397 -16.71 -1.68 -30.35
CA SER A 397 -16.33 -1.95 -31.74
C SER A 397 -14.82 -2.13 -31.92
N THR A 398 -14.00 -1.39 -31.16
CA THR A 398 -12.55 -1.57 -31.13
C THR A 398 -12.18 -2.94 -30.58
N ILE A 399 -12.75 -3.35 -29.45
CA ILE A 399 -12.56 -4.70 -28.88
C ILE A 399 -12.98 -5.78 -29.85
N LYS A 400 -14.14 -5.63 -30.50
CA LYS A 400 -14.65 -6.58 -31.50
C LYS A 400 -13.68 -6.71 -32.66
N SER A 401 -13.22 -5.57 -33.20
CA SER A 401 -12.25 -5.55 -34.30
C SER A 401 -10.89 -6.14 -33.92
N GLU A 402 -10.43 -5.90 -32.68
CA GLU A 402 -9.16 -6.43 -32.18
C GLU A 402 -9.25 -7.92 -31.88
N LEU A 403 -10.35 -8.40 -31.30
CA LEU A 403 -10.61 -9.84 -31.09
C LEU A 403 -10.79 -10.59 -32.41
N ASP A 404 -11.38 -9.96 -33.42
CA ASP A 404 -11.50 -10.54 -34.77
C ASP A 404 -10.14 -10.66 -35.45
N ARG A 405 -9.27 -9.67 -35.26
CA ARG A 405 -7.87 -9.67 -35.74
C ARG A 405 -6.96 -10.55 -34.88
N TRP A 406 -7.36 -10.85 -33.65
CA TRP A 406 -6.57 -11.63 -32.72
C TRP A 406 -6.55 -13.10 -33.13
N THR A 407 -5.42 -13.50 -33.69
CA THR A 407 -5.11 -14.90 -33.93
C THR A 407 -4.55 -15.47 -32.63
N ARG A 408 -5.39 -16.22 -31.90
CA ARG A 408 -5.00 -16.87 -30.64
C ARG A 408 -3.71 -17.68 -30.87
N PRO A 409 -2.57 -17.28 -30.27
CA PRO A 409 -1.36 -18.07 -30.36
C PRO A 409 -1.62 -19.45 -29.75
N SER A 410 -1.08 -20.52 -30.35
CA SER A 410 -1.21 -21.88 -29.81
C SER A 410 -0.66 -22.03 -28.39
N SER A 411 0.20 -21.10 -27.96
CA SER A 411 0.79 -21.01 -26.62
C SER A 411 -0.03 -20.18 -25.61
N SER A 412 -1.15 -19.56 -26.01
CA SER A 412 -1.92 -18.66 -25.16
C SER A 412 -2.77 -19.41 -24.13
N LYS A 413 -2.52 -19.12 -22.85
CA LYS A 413 -3.31 -19.61 -21.72
C LYS A 413 -4.48 -18.72 -21.32
N LEU A 414 -4.82 -17.72 -22.14
CA LEU A 414 -5.84 -16.73 -21.81
C LEU A 414 -7.20 -17.40 -21.67
N GLN A 415 -7.82 -17.22 -20.50
CA GLN A 415 -9.12 -17.79 -20.15
C GLN A 415 -10.18 -16.70 -20.00
N ARG A 416 -9.80 -15.53 -19.45
CA ARG A 416 -10.75 -14.49 -19.07
C ARG A 416 -10.28 -13.10 -19.47
N ILE A 417 -11.21 -12.31 -20.00
CA ILE A 417 -11.04 -10.89 -20.27
C ILE A 417 -12.12 -10.10 -19.51
N ILE A 418 -11.61 -9.39 -18.52
CA ILE A 418 -12.06 -8.24 -17.75
C ILE A 418 -12.26 -6.94 -18.52
N LEU A 419 -13.45 -6.53 -18.94
CA LEU A 419 -13.62 -5.24 -19.64
C LEU A 419 -14.02 -4.12 -18.67
N PRO A 420 -13.61 -2.87 -18.92
CA PRO A 420 -13.91 -1.77 -18.02
C PRO A 420 -15.42 -1.55 -17.98
N LEU A 421 -15.98 -1.45 -16.77
CA LEU A 421 -17.33 -0.94 -16.61
C LEU A 421 -17.34 0.56 -16.87
N PRO A 422 -18.26 1.06 -17.71
CA PRO A 422 -18.52 2.47 -17.79
C PRO A 422 -19.34 2.95 -16.57
N PRO A 423 -19.13 4.19 -16.10
CA PRO A 423 -19.84 4.75 -14.95
C PRO A 423 -21.36 4.94 -15.16
N ASN A 424 -21.86 4.88 -16.40
CA ASN A 424 -23.29 5.01 -16.73
C ASN A 424 -23.95 3.63 -16.95
N HIS A 425 -24.18 2.92 -15.85
CA HIS A 425 -24.71 1.55 -15.83
C HIS A 425 -26.16 1.36 -16.32
N ASP A 426 -26.93 2.43 -16.49
CA ASP A 426 -28.38 2.31 -16.71
C ASP A 426 -28.79 1.94 -18.16
N GLN A 427 -27.84 1.85 -19.10
CA GLN A 427 -28.16 1.63 -20.52
C GLN A 427 -27.35 0.52 -21.23
N LEU A 428 -26.67 -0.35 -20.49
CA LEU A 428 -26.08 -1.54 -21.11
C LEU A 428 -27.20 -2.53 -21.49
N SER A 429 -27.56 -2.57 -22.76
CA SER A 429 -28.56 -3.48 -23.28
C SER A 429 -28.05 -4.93 -23.16
N HIS A 430 -28.90 -5.84 -22.65
CA HIS A 430 -28.64 -7.30 -22.56
C HIS A 430 -28.15 -7.93 -23.88
N GLN A 431 -28.34 -7.24 -25.00
CA GLN A 431 -27.86 -7.59 -26.32
C GLN A 431 -26.33 -7.46 -26.44
N ILE A 432 -25.73 -6.39 -25.92
CA ILE A 432 -24.27 -6.17 -25.96
C ILE A 432 -23.54 -7.24 -25.15
N LEU A 433 -24.07 -7.57 -23.96
CA LEU A 433 -23.54 -8.62 -23.11
C LEU A 433 -23.57 -9.99 -23.81
N ARG A 434 -24.67 -10.31 -24.50
CA ARG A 434 -24.77 -11.53 -25.29
C ARG A 434 -23.80 -11.54 -26.47
N GLU A 435 -23.66 -10.44 -27.19
CA GLU A 435 -22.70 -10.35 -28.29
C GLU A 435 -21.25 -10.55 -27.82
N LEU A 436 -20.86 -9.97 -26.67
CA LEU A 436 -19.53 -10.18 -26.09
C LEU A 436 -19.33 -11.64 -25.65
N GLN A 437 -20.36 -12.26 -25.08
CA GLN A 437 -20.32 -13.69 -24.72
C GLN A 437 -20.17 -14.56 -25.96
N ASP A 438 -20.93 -14.31 -27.03
CA ASP A 438 -20.88 -15.08 -28.28
C ASP A 438 -19.48 -14.97 -28.94
N ILE A 439 -18.88 -13.77 -28.96
CA ILE A 439 -17.52 -13.53 -29.46
C ILE A 439 -16.49 -14.27 -28.60
N GLY A 440 -16.65 -14.22 -27.29
CA GLY A 440 -15.79 -14.94 -26.34
C GLY A 440 -15.86 -16.45 -26.53
N GLU A 441 -17.06 -17.01 -26.61
CA GLU A 441 -17.30 -18.44 -26.81
C GLU A 441 -16.72 -18.95 -28.13
N ALA A 442 -16.89 -18.19 -29.22
CA ALA A 442 -16.29 -18.52 -30.52
C ALA A 442 -14.75 -18.62 -30.49
N ARG A 443 -14.10 -18.00 -29.51
CA ARG A 443 -12.64 -18.00 -29.32
C ARG A 443 -12.18 -18.78 -28.08
N GLY A 444 -13.10 -19.38 -27.33
CA GLY A 444 -12.84 -20.13 -26.11
C GLY A 444 -12.29 -19.26 -24.97
N ILE A 445 -12.81 -18.04 -24.81
CA ILE A 445 -12.46 -17.07 -23.78
C ILE A 445 -13.75 -16.57 -23.11
N ARG A 446 -13.75 -16.43 -21.78
CA ARG A 446 -14.85 -15.78 -21.06
C ARG A 446 -14.61 -14.27 -21.05
N ILE A 447 -15.53 -13.53 -21.66
CA ILE A 447 -15.54 -12.07 -21.61
C ILE A 447 -16.56 -11.64 -20.57
N GLU A 448 -16.10 -10.84 -19.62
CA GLU A 448 -16.89 -10.32 -18.52
C GLU A 448 -16.75 -8.80 -18.51
N LEU A 449 -17.80 -8.12 -18.02
CA LEU A 449 -17.69 -6.72 -17.63
C LEU A 449 -17.28 -6.68 -16.15
N ALA A 450 -16.46 -5.70 -15.77
CA ALA A 450 -15.90 -5.56 -14.42
C ALA A 450 -16.97 -5.40 -13.32
#